data_AF-A0A1M4USW7-F1
#
_entry.id   AF-A0A1M4USW7-F1
#
_cell.length_a   1.000
_cell.length_b   1.000
_cell.length_c   1.000
_cell.angle_alpha   90.00
_cell.angle_beta   90.00
_cell.angle_gamma   90.00
#
_symmetry.space_group_name_H-M   'P 1'
#
loop_
_entity.id
_entity.type
_entity.pdbx_description
1 polymer ?
#
loop_
_entity_poly.entity_id
_entity_poly.type
_entity_poly.pdbx_seq_one_letter_code
_entity_poly.pdbx_strand_id
1 'polypeptide(L)'
;FKIGELYGFKILVKTEESQKEGSMFKDNRFFIEGEGNIKYSYNNGHIATDPILASVNFLKALERIPAHIEKYQSDNQKLEKDLPVLREVMDSVWKKEPELKELKSQLDSLSRQINLSLENKDKNQGQAQATNVQGEKDMKPEVSVSAPTANIREEPSGIRSGQPMSIKDIVEANPGRIIIASPDTGFRQESQPVKPKGFKL
;
A
#
# COMPACT_ATOMS: atom_id res chain seq x y z
N PHE A 1 -8.09 14.13 37.12
CA PHE A 1 -8.79 14.86 38.20
C PHE A 1 -7.95 16.06 38.63
N LYS A 2 -8.53 17.26 38.81
CA LYS A 2 -7.80 18.45 39.31
C LYS A 2 -7.64 18.33 40.82
N ILE A 3 -6.41 18.37 41.33
CA ILE A 3 -6.11 18.31 42.77
C ILE A 3 -5.71 19.66 43.36
N GLY A 4 -5.25 20.60 42.53
CA GLY A 4 -4.77 21.89 43.01
C GLY A 4 -4.29 22.81 41.91
N GLU A 5 -3.57 23.85 42.29
CA GLU A 5 -3.03 24.86 41.39
C GLU A 5 -1.71 25.41 41.94
N LEU A 6 -0.74 25.64 41.07
CA LEU A 6 0.60 26.14 41.41
C LEU A 6 1.00 27.20 40.39
N TYR A 7 1.23 28.44 40.82
CA TYR A 7 1.56 29.58 39.94
C TYR A 7 0.58 29.78 38.76
N GLY A 8 -0.71 29.50 38.96
CA GLY A 8 -1.73 29.57 37.90
C GLY A 8 -1.82 28.32 37.01
N PHE A 9 -0.95 27.32 37.22
CA PHE A 9 -1.00 26.05 36.51
C PHE A 9 -1.81 25.01 37.30
N LYS A 10 -2.73 24.32 36.63
CA LYS A 10 -3.60 23.32 37.30
C LYS A 10 -2.81 22.03 37.53
N ILE A 11 -2.86 21.50 38.74
CA ILE A 11 -2.28 20.20 39.06
C ILE A 11 -3.34 19.12 38.85
N LEU A 12 -3.02 18.10 38.06
CA LEU A 12 -3.88 16.97 37.78
C LEU A 12 -3.27 15.65 38.23
N VAL A 13 -4.13 14.73 38.63
CA VAL A 13 -3.80 13.33 38.85
C VAL A 13 -4.61 12.45 37.88
N LYS A 14 -3.95 11.42 37.33
CA LYS A 14 -4.55 10.38 36.52
C LYS A 14 -4.11 9.03 37.06
N THR A 15 -5.06 8.15 37.32
CA THR A 15 -4.75 6.75 37.67
C THR A 15 -4.58 5.96 36.37
N GLU A 16 -3.46 5.26 36.23
CA GLU A 16 -3.15 4.35 35.13
C GLU A 16 -2.97 2.95 35.67
N GLU A 17 -3.36 1.94 34.88
CA GLU A 17 -3.09 0.55 35.21
C GLU A 17 -1.66 0.22 34.80
N SER A 18 -0.87 -0.26 35.75
CA SER A 18 0.52 -0.63 35.59
C SER A 18 0.69 -2.10 35.92
N GLN A 19 1.37 -2.84 35.06
CA GLN A 19 1.67 -4.25 35.29
C GLN A 19 3.07 -4.38 35.85
N LYS A 20 3.19 -4.86 37.10
CA LYS A 20 4.47 -5.20 37.72
C LYS A 20 4.38 -6.63 38.22
N GLU A 21 5.37 -7.46 37.88
CA GLU A 21 5.47 -8.86 38.34
C GLU A 21 4.20 -9.71 38.08
N GLY A 22 3.57 -9.50 36.91
CA GLY A 22 2.38 -10.26 36.51
C GLY A 22 1.07 -9.82 37.19
N SER A 23 1.13 -8.91 38.15
CA SER A 23 -0.04 -8.33 38.82
C SER A 23 -0.36 -6.94 38.28
N MET A 24 -1.64 -6.63 38.10
CA MET A 24 -2.11 -5.30 37.71
C MET A 24 -2.27 -4.42 38.95
N PHE A 25 -1.61 -3.26 38.96
CA PHE A 25 -1.71 -2.26 40.01
C PHE A 25 -2.17 -0.93 39.43
N LYS A 26 -2.94 -0.18 40.21
CA LYS A 26 -3.36 1.18 39.87
C LYS A 26 -2.29 2.15 40.36
N ASP A 27 -1.68 2.87 39.45
CA ASP A 27 -0.61 3.83 39.73
C ASP A 27 -1.06 5.25 39.39
N ASN A 28 -0.73 6.22 40.24
CA ASN A 28 -1.17 7.60 40.11
C ASN A 28 -0.06 8.44 39.46
N ARG A 29 -0.39 9.03 38.31
CA ARG A 29 0.48 9.96 37.59
C ARG A 29 0.01 11.39 37.76
N PHE A 30 0.96 12.25 38.11
CA PHE A 30 0.75 13.66 38.36
C PHE A 30 1.24 14.51 37.19
N PHE A 31 0.43 15.50 36.84
CA PHE A 31 0.67 16.41 35.73
C PHE A 31 0.38 17.83 36.13
N ILE A 32 1.00 18.77 35.43
CA ILE A 32 0.70 20.19 35.50
C ILE A 32 0.17 20.61 34.14
N GLU A 33 -1.00 21.25 34.11
CA GLU A 33 -1.61 21.79 32.91
C GLU A 33 -1.43 23.31 32.86
N GLY A 34 -0.79 23.76 31.79
CA GLY A 34 -0.67 25.17 31.45
C GLY A 34 -1.78 25.65 30.54
N GLU A 35 -1.64 26.90 30.10
CA GLU A 35 -2.50 27.48 29.07
C GLU A 35 -2.43 26.64 27.79
N GLY A 36 -3.58 26.45 27.11
CA GLY A 36 -3.67 25.60 25.93
C GLY A 36 -3.79 24.09 26.20
N ASN A 37 -4.10 23.67 27.43
CA ASN A 37 -4.29 22.26 27.84
C ASN A 37 -3.04 21.37 27.66
N ILE A 38 -1.85 21.98 27.60
CA ILE A 38 -0.58 21.26 27.51
C ILE A 38 -0.23 20.73 28.89
N LYS A 39 0.09 19.43 28.96
CA LYS A 39 0.41 18.73 30.20
C LYS A 39 1.91 18.50 30.31
N TYR A 40 2.46 18.88 31.45
CA TYR A 40 3.86 18.72 31.81
C TYR A 40 3.98 17.74 32.97
N SER A 41 5.01 16.90 32.95
CA SER A 41 5.31 16.00 34.05
C SER A 41 6.82 15.83 34.23
N TYR A 42 7.19 15.49 35.45
CA TYR A 42 8.54 15.07 35.81
C TYR A 42 8.52 13.61 36.23
N ASN A 43 9.61 12.88 35.94
CA ASN A 43 9.72 11.45 36.20
C ASN A 43 8.48 10.62 35.76
N ASN A 44 7.99 10.86 34.55
CA ASN A 44 6.80 10.20 33.99
C ASN A 44 5.51 10.36 34.84
N GLY A 45 5.46 11.39 35.70
CA GLY A 45 4.34 11.67 36.59
C GLY A 45 4.39 10.92 37.92
N HIS A 46 5.43 10.14 38.22
CA HIS A 46 5.58 9.53 39.53
C HIS A 46 6.01 10.58 40.57
N ILE A 47 5.31 10.60 41.69
CA ILE A 47 5.64 11.47 42.82
C ILE A 47 6.65 10.78 43.74
N ALA A 48 7.55 11.55 44.33
CA ALA A 48 8.46 11.02 45.35
C ALA A 48 7.71 10.73 46.65
N THR A 49 8.23 9.80 47.46
CA THR A 49 7.69 9.50 48.79
C THR A 49 7.94 10.64 49.78
N ASP A 50 9.09 11.31 49.64
CA ASP A 50 9.45 12.46 50.46
C ASP A 50 8.62 13.70 50.07
N PRO A 51 7.93 14.37 51.01
CA PRO A 51 7.06 15.51 50.71
C PRO A 51 7.77 16.70 50.05
N ILE A 52 9.03 16.95 50.42
CA ILE A 52 9.81 18.06 49.86
C ILE A 52 10.11 17.74 48.39
N LEU A 53 10.65 16.55 48.12
CA LEU A 53 10.94 16.13 46.75
C LEU A 53 9.67 16.02 45.88
N ALA A 54 8.56 15.54 46.46
CA ALA A 54 7.25 15.50 45.82
C ALA A 54 6.80 16.89 45.33
N SER A 55 7.00 17.91 46.16
CA SER A 55 6.67 19.30 45.82
C SER A 55 7.58 19.84 44.72
N VAL A 56 8.89 19.52 44.79
CA VAL A 56 9.89 19.95 43.80
C VAL A 56 9.65 19.31 42.43
N ASN A 57 9.12 18.09 42.35
CA ASN A 57 8.78 17.45 41.07
C ASN A 57 7.86 18.31 40.21
N PHE A 58 6.93 19.03 40.82
CA PHE A 58 6.04 19.95 40.10
C PHE A 58 6.82 21.13 39.51
N LEU A 59 7.76 21.71 40.27
CA LEU A 59 8.65 22.75 39.76
C LEU A 59 9.53 22.24 38.62
N LYS A 60 10.05 21.02 38.73
CA LYS A 60 10.81 20.36 37.65
C LYS A 60 10.00 20.09 36.40
N ALA A 61 8.70 19.88 36.52
CA ALA A 61 7.80 19.79 35.36
C ALA A 61 7.67 21.15 34.65
N LEU A 62 7.60 22.26 35.41
CA LEU A 62 7.56 23.62 34.86
C LEU A 62 8.87 24.02 34.18
N GLU A 63 10.03 23.60 34.71
CA GLU A 63 11.34 23.83 34.09
C GLU A 63 11.46 23.26 32.67
N ARG A 64 10.60 22.31 32.27
CA ARG A 64 10.59 21.73 30.92
C ARG A 64 9.83 22.56 29.89
N ILE A 65 9.06 23.56 30.31
CA ILE A 65 8.25 24.39 29.41
C ILE A 65 9.11 25.06 28.34
N PRO A 66 10.25 25.71 28.65
CA PRO A 66 11.10 26.33 27.62
C PRO A 66 11.60 25.33 26.57
N ALA A 67 12.02 24.14 27.00
CA ALA A 67 12.46 23.09 26.09
C ALA A 67 11.33 22.61 25.16
N HIS A 68 10.09 22.52 25.67
CA HIS A 68 8.92 22.24 24.84
C HIS A 68 8.65 23.36 23.84
N ILE A 69 8.75 24.62 24.25
CA ILE A 69 8.56 25.79 23.37
C ILE A 69 9.55 25.73 22.19
N GLU A 70 10.84 25.54 22.47
CA GLU A 70 11.89 25.44 21.44
C GLU A 70 11.62 24.29 20.46
N LYS A 71 11.21 23.12 20.99
CA LYS A 71 10.85 21.97 20.17
C LYS A 71 9.68 22.28 19.24
N TYR A 72 8.58 22.83 19.76
CA TYR A 72 7.40 23.16 18.96
C TYR A 72 7.68 24.27 17.94
N GLN A 73 8.50 25.26 18.29
CA GLN A 73 8.95 26.28 17.33
C GLN A 73 9.76 25.66 16.19
N SER A 74 10.69 24.76 16.52
CA SER A 74 11.51 24.05 15.52
C SER A 74 10.66 23.16 14.62
N ASP A 75 9.69 22.45 15.19
CA ASP A 75 8.76 21.59 14.43
C ASP A 75 7.85 22.45 13.52
N ASN A 76 7.35 23.58 14.01
CA ASN A 76 6.57 24.53 13.22
C ASN A 76 7.38 25.10 12.05
N GLN A 77 8.64 25.49 12.26
CA GLN A 77 9.50 25.98 11.18
C GLN A 77 9.75 24.94 10.08
N LYS A 78 9.80 23.65 10.41
CA LYS A 78 9.90 22.58 9.41
C LYS A 78 8.60 22.48 8.62
N LEU A 79 7.46 22.44 9.31
CA LEU A 79 6.14 22.38 8.67
C LEU A 79 5.88 23.60 7.78
N GLU A 80 6.32 24.79 8.19
CA GLU A 80 6.22 26.02 7.39
C GLU A 80 7.01 25.93 6.07
N LYS A 81 8.13 25.20 6.04
CA LYS A 81 8.89 24.95 4.80
C LYS A 81 8.20 23.95 3.88
N ASP A 82 7.48 22.99 4.46
CA ASP A 82 6.77 21.97 3.70
C ASP A 82 5.47 22.51 3.09
N LEU A 83 4.83 23.51 3.72
CA LEU A 83 3.62 24.15 3.24
C LEU A 83 3.69 24.65 1.77
N PRO A 84 4.69 25.45 1.35
CA PRO A 84 4.77 25.91 -0.04
C PRO A 84 4.98 24.75 -1.02
N VAL A 85 5.76 23.74 -0.65
CA VAL A 85 5.99 22.55 -1.49
C VAL A 85 4.68 21.79 -1.69
N LEU A 86 3.92 21.58 -0.60
CA LEU A 86 2.62 20.90 -0.66
C LEU A 86 1.60 21.70 -1.47
N ARG A 87 1.61 23.04 -1.39
CA ARG A 87 0.76 23.91 -2.22
C ARG A 87 1.14 23.79 -3.69
N GLU A 88 2.44 23.82 -4.01
CA GLU A 88 2.91 23.63 -5.39
C GLU A 88 2.44 22.29 -5.96
N VAL A 89 2.53 21.21 -5.18
CA VAL A 89 2.04 19.89 -5.59
C VAL A 89 0.52 19.89 -5.78
N MET A 90 -0.23 20.55 -4.91
CA MET A 90 -1.70 20.64 -5.02
C MET A 90 -2.14 21.45 -6.24
N ASP A 91 -1.45 22.56 -6.52
CA ASP A 91 -1.71 23.42 -7.68
C ASP A 91 -1.14 22.82 -8.98
N SER A 92 -0.27 21.81 -8.87
CA SER A 92 0.25 21.10 -10.03
C SER A 92 -0.83 20.25 -10.69
N VAL A 93 -1.33 20.74 -11.82
CA VAL A 93 -2.19 19.95 -12.71
C VAL A 93 -1.35 18.84 -13.33
N TRP A 94 -1.87 17.61 -13.35
CA TRP A 94 -1.16 16.47 -13.89
C TRP A 94 -0.83 16.70 -15.36
N LYS A 95 0.45 16.82 -15.71
CA LYS A 95 0.92 17.22 -17.05
C LYS A 95 0.47 16.30 -18.18
N LYS A 96 0.09 15.05 -17.87
CA LYS A 96 -0.41 14.06 -18.84
C LYS A 96 -1.94 14.00 -18.93
N GLU A 97 -2.66 14.78 -18.15
CA GLU A 97 -4.11 14.93 -18.29
C GLU A 97 -4.56 15.29 -19.73
N PRO A 98 -3.96 16.26 -20.44
CA PRO A 98 -4.38 16.57 -21.80
C PRO A 98 -4.07 15.45 -22.80
N GLU A 99 -2.91 14.81 -22.68
CA GLU A 99 -2.53 13.65 -23.50
C GLU A 99 -3.50 12.48 -23.27
N LEU A 100 -3.84 12.19 -22.02
CA LEU A 100 -4.80 11.14 -21.67
C LEU A 100 -6.20 11.46 -22.19
N LYS A 101 -6.63 12.72 -22.11
CA LYS A 101 -7.92 13.17 -22.64
C LYS A 101 -7.99 13.00 -24.16
N GLU A 102 -6.90 13.29 -24.86
CA GLU A 102 -6.79 13.09 -26.30
C GLU A 102 -6.82 11.60 -26.66
N LEU A 103 -6.02 10.75 -26.01
CA LEU A 103 -6.06 9.30 -26.25
C LEU A 103 -7.44 8.71 -25.96
N LYS A 104 -8.13 9.19 -24.92
CA LYS A 104 -9.50 8.77 -24.61
C LYS A 104 -10.48 9.16 -25.72
N SER A 105 -10.38 10.39 -26.22
CA SER A 105 -11.18 10.87 -27.36
C SER A 105 -10.93 10.03 -28.61
N GLN A 106 -9.66 9.74 -28.92
CA GLN A 106 -9.29 8.90 -30.05
C GLN A 106 -9.83 7.47 -29.91
N LEU A 107 -9.75 6.88 -28.71
CA LEU A 107 -10.32 5.57 -28.42
C LEU A 107 -11.84 5.54 -28.63
N ASP A 108 -12.57 6.54 -28.13
CA ASP A 108 -14.01 6.65 -28.30
C ASP A 108 -14.39 6.83 -29.78
N SER A 109 -13.60 7.60 -30.54
CA SER A 109 -13.81 7.78 -31.98
C SER A 109 -13.63 6.46 -32.75
N LEU A 110 -12.58 5.71 -32.42
CA LEU A 110 -12.29 4.42 -33.04
C LEU A 110 -13.36 3.38 -32.66
N SER A 111 -13.81 3.37 -31.40
CA SER A 111 -14.90 2.51 -30.95
C SER A 111 -16.20 2.79 -31.72
N ARG A 112 -16.56 4.07 -31.91
CA ARG A 112 -17.71 4.45 -32.75
C ARG A 112 -17.55 3.99 -34.18
N GLN A 113 -16.36 4.19 -34.78
CA GLN A 113 -16.09 3.77 -36.15
C GLN A 113 -16.19 2.25 -36.31
N ILE A 114 -15.70 1.47 -35.35
CA ILE A 114 -15.82 0.01 -35.35
C ILE A 114 -17.29 -0.40 -35.28
N ASN A 115 -18.07 0.17 -34.35
CA ASN A 115 -19.49 -0.16 -34.22
C ASN A 115 -20.30 0.19 -35.48
N LEU A 116 -20.05 1.35 -36.09
CA LEU A 116 -20.67 1.74 -37.35
C LEU A 116 -20.26 0.80 -38.50
N SER A 117 -19.00 0.38 -38.54
CA SER A 117 -18.51 -0.58 -39.53
C SER A 117 -19.18 -1.95 -39.37
N LEU A 118 -19.39 -2.41 -38.13
CA LEU A 118 -20.11 -3.63 -37.82
C LEU A 118 -21.60 -3.53 -38.19
N GLU A 119 -22.31 -2.48 -37.77
CA GLU A 119 -23.72 -2.26 -38.13
C GLU A 119 -23.95 -2.14 -39.65
N ASN A 120 -23.02 -1.49 -40.37
CA ASN A 120 -23.10 -1.41 -41.83
C ASN A 120 -22.77 -2.73 -42.52
N LYS A 121 -21.91 -3.57 -41.92
CA LYS A 121 -21.59 -4.91 -42.43
C LYS A 121 -22.75 -5.88 -42.23
N ASP A 122 -23.46 -5.79 -41.10
CA ASP A 122 -24.67 -6.58 -40.82
C ASP A 122 -25.83 -6.20 -41.77
N LYS A 123 -25.96 -4.93 -42.13
CA LYS A 123 -26.95 -4.46 -43.14
C LYS A 123 -26.64 -4.93 -44.57
N ASN A 124 -25.36 -5.08 -44.93
CA ASN A 124 -24.95 -5.54 -46.26
C ASN A 124 -24.96 -7.07 -46.42
N GLN A 125 -24.93 -7.85 -45.33
CA GLN A 125 -25.04 -9.31 -45.40
C GLN A 125 -26.49 -9.83 -45.55
N GLY A 126 -27.49 -8.97 -45.40
CA GLY A 126 -28.91 -9.35 -45.51
C GLY A 126 -29.49 -9.41 -46.93
N GLN A 127 -28.72 -9.11 -47.99
CA GLN A 127 -29.29 -8.92 -49.34
C GLN A 127 -28.70 -9.77 -50.48
N ALA A 128 -27.76 -10.68 -50.23
CA ALA A 128 -27.21 -11.49 -51.32
C ALA A 128 -26.95 -12.93 -50.90
N GLN A 129 -27.99 -13.77 -51.01
CA GLN A 129 -27.83 -15.18 -51.39
C GLN A 129 -29.21 -15.81 -51.66
N ALA A 130 -29.64 -15.72 -52.93
CA ALA A 130 -30.55 -16.68 -53.52
C ALA A 130 -29.89 -17.24 -54.79
N THR A 131 -30.05 -18.56 -54.98
CA THR A 131 -29.87 -19.35 -56.20
C THR A 131 -28.47 -19.88 -56.61
N ASN A 132 -28.26 -21.15 -56.24
CA ASN A 132 -28.19 -22.35 -57.09
C ASN A 132 -26.84 -22.88 -57.68
N VAL A 133 -26.40 -24.00 -57.07
CA VAL A 133 -25.98 -25.35 -57.57
C VAL A 133 -24.88 -25.63 -58.62
N GLN A 134 -23.95 -26.49 -58.14
CA GLN A 134 -23.46 -27.79 -58.69
C GLN A 134 -22.23 -27.94 -59.63
N GLY A 135 -21.36 -28.89 -59.24
CA GLY A 135 -20.40 -29.63 -60.08
C GLY A 135 -18.98 -29.76 -59.47
N GLU A 136 -18.75 -30.63 -58.47
CA GLU A 136 -18.00 -31.91 -58.55
C GLU A 136 -16.67 -31.93 -59.34
N LYS A 137 -15.53 -32.23 -58.66
CA LYS A 137 -14.79 -33.52 -58.72
C LYS A 137 -13.40 -33.46 -58.08
N ASP A 138 -13.09 -34.56 -57.38
CA ASP A 138 -11.85 -34.94 -56.70
C ASP A 138 -10.58 -35.03 -57.56
N MET A 139 -9.40 -34.87 -56.94
CA MET A 139 -8.34 -35.90 -56.83
C MET A 139 -6.98 -35.33 -56.35
N LYS A 140 -6.44 -35.91 -55.27
CA LYS A 140 -5.00 -36.02 -54.91
C LYS A 140 -4.38 -37.21 -55.71
N PRO A 141 -3.06 -37.56 -55.67
CA PRO A 141 -1.88 -36.94 -55.02
C PRO A 141 -0.55 -36.98 -55.85
N GLU A 142 0.52 -36.39 -55.27
CA GLU A 142 1.97 -36.72 -55.34
C GLU A 142 2.70 -36.83 -56.71
N VAL A 143 3.90 -36.27 -56.91
CA VAL A 143 5.22 -36.79 -56.46
C VAL A 143 6.31 -35.71 -56.65
N SER A 144 7.13 -35.52 -55.59
CA SER A 144 8.61 -35.35 -55.48
C SER A 144 9.41 -34.55 -56.54
N VAL A 145 10.45 -33.76 -56.27
CA VAL A 145 11.60 -33.89 -55.34
C VAL A 145 12.28 -32.51 -55.21
N SER A 146 12.82 -32.19 -54.03
CA SER A 146 14.16 -31.59 -53.75
C SER A 146 14.15 -30.51 -52.66
N ALA A 147 14.70 -30.88 -51.49
CA ALA A 147 15.21 -29.95 -50.48
C ALA A 147 16.64 -29.53 -50.86
N PRO A 148 17.21 -28.43 -50.32
CA PRO A 148 17.66 -28.44 -48.92
C PRO A 148 17.35 -27.18 -48.08
N THR A 149 17.02 -27.44 -46.82
CA THR A 149 17.59 -26.84 -45.59
C THR A 149 17.47 -25.33 -45.34
N ALA A 150 16.64 -24.94 -44.36
CA ALA A 150 17.10 -24.50 -43.03
C ALA A 150 15.97 -23.96 -42.14
N ASN A 151 15.93 -24.46 -40.89
CA ASN A 151 15.32 -23.89 -39.68
C ASN A 151 13.80 -23.75 -39.57
N ILE A 152 13.18 -24.83 -39.07
CA ILE A 152 11.93 -24.76 -38.30
C ILE A 152 12.29 -24.20 -36.92
N ARG A 153 11.83 -22.99 -36.61
CA ARG A 153 11.67 -22.51 -35.24
C ARG A 153 10.17 -22.53 -34.97
N GLU A 154 9.76 -23.31 -33.98
CA GLU A 154 8.37 -23.44 -33.56
C GLU A 154 7.84 -22.07 -33.12
N GLU A 155 6.90 -21.52 -33.88
CA GLU A 155 6.07 -20.39 -33.48
C GLU A 155 5.07 -20.88 -32.42
N PRO A 156 5.07 -20.37 -31.19
CA PRO A 156 3.99 -20.67 -30.26
C PRO A 156 2.73 -19.99 -30.77
N SER A 157 1.73 -20.79 -31.13
CA SER A 157 0.40 -20.31 -31.51
C SER A 157 -0.19 -19.48 -30.37
N GLY A 158 -0.11 -18.16 -30.50
CA GLY A 158 -0.59 -17.19 -29.53
C GLY A 158 -2.11 -17.02 -29.52
N ILE A 159 -2.86 -18.13 -29.53
CA ILE A 159 -4.31 -18.09 -29.25
C ILE A 159 -4.44 -18.05 -27.73
N ARG A 160 -4.38 -16.85 -27.15
CA ARG A 160 -4.72 -16.65 -25.74
C ARG A 160 -6.23 -16.78 -25.60
N SER A 161 -6.69 -17.80 -24.89
CA SER A 161 -8.07 -17.88 -24.43
C SER A 161 -8.37 -16.59 -23.64
N GLY A 162 -9.50 -15.93 -23.93
CA GLY A 162 -9.89 -14.66 -23.31
C GLY A 162 -10.23 -14.76 -21.81
N GLN A 163 -9.74 -15.78 -21.11
CA GLN A 163 -9.94 -15.96 -19.68
C GLN A 163 -8.71 -15.44 -18.92
N PRO A 164 -8.91 -14.58 -17.89
CA PRO A 164 -7.81 -14.12 -17.06
C PRO A 164 -7.25 -15.32 -16.26
N MET A 165 -5.99 -15.69 -16.51
CA MET A 165 -5.28 -16.68 -15.69
C MET A 165 -4.63 -16.04 -14.47
N SER A 166 -4.51 -16.82 -13.39
CA SER A 166 -3.75 -16.41 -12.22
C SER A 166 -2.26 -16.33 -12.55
N ILE A 167 -1.53 -15.45 -11.85
CA ILE A 167 -0.07 -15.34 -11.99
C ILE A 167 0.62 -16.69 -11.70
N LYS A 168 0.06 -17.51 -10.81
CA LYS A 168 0.57 -18.85 -10.52
C LYS A 168 0.51 -19.76 -11.75
N ASP A 169 -0.63 -19.79 -12.43
CA ASP A 169 -0.88 -20.64 -13.60
C ASP A 169 0.03 -20.26 -14.77
N ILE A 170 0.35 -18.96 -14.90
CA ILE A 170 1.26 -18.44 -15.94
C ILE A 170 2.70 -18.92 -15.71
N VAL A 171 3.14 -18.97 -14.46
CA VAL A 171 4.48 -19.47 -14.09
C VAL A 171 4.57 -20.99 -14.31
N GLU A 172 3.52 -21.72 -13.94
CA GLU A 172 3.46 -23.17 -14.11
C GLU A 172 3.43 -23.58 -15.59
N ALA A 173 2.75 -22.81 -16.44
CA ALA A 173 2.76 -23.02 -17.88
C ALA A 173 4.12 -22.72 -18.55
N ASN A 174 5.05 -22.05 -17.85
CA ASN A 174 6.35 -21.63 -18.38
C ASN A 174 7.49 -21.85 -17.37
N PRO A 175 7.77 -23.11 -16.98
CA PRO A 175 8.77 -23.41 -15.96
C PRO A 175 10.17 -23.00 -16.46
N GLY A 176 10.90 -22.24 -15.64
CA GLY A 176 12.28 -21.81 -15.93
C GLY A 176 12.43 -20.55 -16.79
N ARG A 177 11.33 -20.00 -17.34
CA ARG A 177 11.37 -18.74 -18.12
C ARG A 177 10.94 -17.51 -17.32
N ILE A 178 10.17 -17.70 -16.26
CA ILE A 178 9.65 -16.63 -15.41
C ILE A 178 10.15 -16.87 -13.97
N ILE A 179 10.91 -15.92 -13.44
CA ILE A 179 11.35 -15.91 -12.04
C ILE A 179 10.61 -14.78 -11.33
N ILE A 180 9.82 -15.10 -10.31
CA ILE A 180 9.17 -14.10 -9.46
C ILE A 180 10.04 -13.91 -8.22
N ALA A 181 10.71 -12.76 -8.11
CA ALA A 181 11.33 -12.33 -6.87
C ALA A 181 10.29 -11.59 -6.03
N SER A 182 10.07 -12.03 -4.79
CA SER A 182 9.26 -11.30 -3.81
C SER A 182 10.18 -10.37 -3.00
N PRO A 183 9.84 -9.09 -2.81
CA PRO A 183 10.59 -8.24 -1.89
C PRO A 183 10.38 -8.74 -0.46
N ASP A 184 11.48 -8.93 0.26
CA ASP A 184 11.53 -9.51 1.61
C ASP A 184 10.84 -8.57 2.60
N THR A 185 9.54 -8.79 2.84
CA THR A 185 8.78 -8.13 3.89
C THR A 185 8.92 -9.00 5.13
N GLY A 186 9.84 -8.61 6.01
CA GLY A 186 10.35 -9.38 7.13
C GLY A 186 9.31 -9.87 8.15
N PHE A 187 8.67 -11.00 7.85
CA PHE A 187 7.98 -11.85 8.82
C PHE A 187 8.63 -13.23 8.86
N ARG A 188 9.68 -13.35 9.70
CA ARG A 188 10.27 -14.62 10.10
C ARG A 188 9.29 -15.33 11.04
N GLN A 189 8.48 -16.25 10.51
CA GLN A 189 7.81 -17.27 11.32
C GLN A 189 8.78 -18.42 11.54
N GLU A 190 9.50 -18.39 12.66
CA GLU A 190 10.17 -19.58 13.19
C GLU A 190 9.16 -20.40 13.99
N SER A 191 8.74 -21.52 13.42
CA SER A 191 8.16 -22.62 14.18
C SER A 191 8.59 -23.96 13.58
N GLN A 192 9.66 -24.53 14.13
CA GLN A 192 9.96 -25.96 14.01
C GLN A 192 10.04 -26.52 15.44
N PRO A 193 9.26 -27.57 15.78
CA PRO A 193 9.30 -28.16 17.11
C PRO A 193 10.53 -29.07 17.26
N VAL A 194 11.36 -28.78 18.26
CA VAL A 194 12.52 -29.60 18.66
C VAL A 194 12.03 -30.80 19.48
N LYS A 195 12.37 -32.02 19.05
CA LYS A 195 12.11 -33.26 19.82
C LYS A 195 13.11 -33.38 20.98
N PRO A 196 12.69 -33.80 22.19
CA PRO A 196 13.62 -34.01 23.30
C PRO A 196 14.43 -35.31 23.11
N LYS A 197 15.75 -35.24 23.30
CA LYS A 197 16.61 -36.42 23.44
C LYS A 197 16.56 -36.91 24.90
N GLY A 198 16.17 -38.17 25.08
CA GLY A 198 16.15 -38.84 26.37
C GLY A 198 17.55 -39.07 26.93
N PHE A 199 17.68 -38.86 28.23
CA PHE A 199 18.78 -39.37 29.05
C PHE A 199 18.50 -40.83 29.40
N LYS A 200 19.51 -41.70 29.26
CA LYS A 200 19.56 -43.01 29.90
C LYS A 200 20.61 -42.98 31.01
N LEU A 201 20.30 -43.74 32.06
CA LEU A 201 20.96 -43.92 33.36
C LEU A 201 22.49 -43.82 33.36
#